data_AF-A0A7Y4IM83-F1
#
_entry.id   AF-A0A7Y4IM83-F1
#
_cell.length_a   1.000
_cell.length_b   1.000
_cell.length_c   1.000
_cell.angle_alpha   90.00
_cell.angle_beta   90.00
_cell.angle_gamma   90.00
#
_symmetry.space_group_name_H-M   'P 1'
#
loop_
_entity.id
_entity.type
_entity.pdbx_description
1 polymer ?
#
loop_
_entity_poly.entity_id
_entity_poly.type
_entity_poly.pdbx_seq_one_letter_code
_entity_poly.pdbx_strand_id
1 'polypeptide(L)'
;MKTTPKPPRLGQTTATAPQNATVTLSLSKNRYGTPQPQVDFFLPRGSSHRETSAMLYTFAASVELRTPTSERWIVQTERLEEANHGRVYLELSKGDHAEAMRGMALLNAVLPR
;
A
#
# COMPACT_ATOMS: atom_id res chain seq x y z
N MET A 1 46.19 -27.48 -10.10
CA MET A 1 45.67 -26.18 -9.63
C MET A 1 44.14 -26.24 -9.71
N LYS A 2 43.43 -26.11 -8.58
CA LYS A 2 41.96 -26.08 -8.54
C LYS A 2 41.48 -24.65 -8.77
N THR A 3 40.71 -24.40 -9.82
CA THR A 3 40.10 -23.08 -10.07
C THR A 3 38.84 -22.94 -9.23
N THR A 4 38.85 -22.02 -8.28
CA THR A 4 37.67 -21.64 -7.48
C THR A 4 36.66 -20.92 -8.38
N PRO A 5 35.36 -21.27 -8.38
CA PRO A 5 34.36 -20.53 -9.13
C PRO A 5 34.16 -19.14 -8.52
N LYS A 6 34.20 -18.11 -9.36
CA LYS A 6 33.88 -16.73 -8.98
C LYS A 6 32.40 -16.65 -8.59
N PRO A 7 32.04 -16.07 -7.43
CA PRO A 7 30.64 -15.95 -7.05
C PRO A 7 29.89 -15.07 -8.05
N PRO A 8 28.62 -15.39 -8.37
CA PRO A 8 27.82 -14.54 -9.24
C PRO A 8 27.67 -13.17 -8.59
N ARG A 9 28.03 -12.11 -9.33
CA ARG A 9 27.72 -10.74 -8.92
C ARG A 9 26.20 -10.61 -8.91
N LEU A 10 25.60 -10.51 -7.73
CA LEU A 10 24.24 -10.02 -7.55
C LEU A 10 24.20 -8.64 -8.22
N GLY A 11 23.62 -8.57 -9.42
CA GLY A 11 23.33 -7.31 -10.07
C GLY A 11 22.43 -6.50 -9.14
N GLN A 12 22.73 -5.22 -8.96
CA GLN A 12 21.81 -4.30 -8.31
C GLN A 12 20.57 -4.19 -9.21
N THR A 13 19.54 -4.98 -8.91
CA THR A 13 18.25 -4.83 -9.57
C THR A 13 17.54 -3.66 -8.91
N THR A 14 17.67 -2.47 -9.50
CA THR A 14 16.73 -1.37 -9.24
C THR A 14 15.37 -1.81 -9.74
N ALA A 15 14.49 -2.20 -8.82
CA ALA A 15 13.08 -2.38 -9.10
C ALA A 15 12.44 -1.00 -9.25
N THR A 16 12.08 -0.64 -10.46
CA THR A 16 11.30 0.56 -10.72
C THR A 16 9.90 0.36 -10.14
N ALA A 17 9.47 1.21 -9.21
CA ALA A 17 8.07 1.26 -8.80
C ALA A 17 7.19 1.43 -10.06
N PRO A 18 5.97 0.87 -10.12
CA PRO A 18 5.11 1.02 -11.30
C PRO A 18 4.78 2.51 -11.50
N GLN A 19 5.43 3.14 -12.48
CA GLN A 19 5.48 4.61 -12.62
C GLN A 19 4.16 5.26 -13.08
N ASN A 20 3.06 4.51 -13.25
CA ASN A 20 1.82 5.01 -13.86
C ASN A 20 0.54 4.50 -13.17
N ALA A 21 0.54 4.35 -11.85
CA ALA A 21 -0.68 3.99 -11.12
C ALA A 21 -1.61 5.20 -10.95
N THR A 22 -2.90 5.02 -11.23
CA THR A 22 -3.93 5.97 -10.80
C THR A 22 -4.26 5.68 -9.35
N VAL A 23 -4.31 6.73 -8.52
CA VAL A 23 -4.50 6.59 -7.07
C VAL A 23 -5.68 7.43 -6.62
N THR A 24 -6.60 6.82 -5.88
CA THR A 24 -7.80 7.47 -5.37
C THR A 24 -7.84 7.34 -3.85
N LEU A 25 -7.69 8.47 -3.15
CA LEU A 25 -7.91 8.55 -1.71
C LEU A 25 -9.39 8.81 -1.42
N SER A 26 -10.00 8.04 -0.53
CA SER A 26 -11.41 8.21 -0.17
C SER A 26 -11.69 7.83 1.29
N LEU A 27 -12.76 8.41 1.84
CA LEU A 27 -13.32 8.01 3.12
C LEU A 27 -14.58 7.18 2.87
N SER A 28 -14.45 5.86 3.02
CA SER A 28 -15.55 4.91 2.83
C SER A 28 -16.17 4.52 4.17
N LYS A 29 -17.03 3.50 4.15
CA LYS A 29 -17.54 2.82 5.34
C LYS A 29 -17.23 1.33 5.26
N ASN A 30 -16.81 0.74 6.38
CA ASN A 30 -16.69 -0.72 6.48
C ASN A 30 -18.09 -1.38 6.54
N ARG A 31 -18.13 -2.72 6.59
CA ARG A 31 -19.38 -3.51 6.66
C ARG A 31 -20.27 -3.22 7.87
N TYR A 32 -19.75 -2.55 8.90
CA TYR A 32 -20.48 -2.15 10.10
C TYR A 32 -20.91 -0.66 10.07
N GLY A 33 -20.68 0.04 8.96
CA GLY A 33 -21.00 1.45 8.80
C GLY A 33 -19.98 2.42 9.40
N THR A 34 -18.87 1.91 9.92
CA THR A 34 -17.79 2.72 10.52
C THR A 34 -16.98 3.41 9.43
N PRO A 35 -16.65 4.71 9.57
CA PRO A 35 -15.70 5.40 8.68
C PRO A 35 -14.40 4.61 8.46
N GLN A 36 -13.97 4.50 7.21
CA GLN A 36 -12.80 3.74 6.82
C GLN A 36 -11.99 4.54 5.78
N PRO A 37 -10.87 5.16 6.19
CA PRO A 37 -9.92 5.77 5.28
C PRO A 37 -9.29 4.70 4.37
N GLN A 38 -9.27 4.94 3.06
CA GLN A 38 -8.73 3.99 2.11
C GLN A 38 -8.13 4.66 0.88
N VAL A 39 -7.18 3.96 0.25
CA VAL A 39 -6.58 4.31 -1.03
C VAL A 39 -6.76 3.17 -2.00
N ASP A 40 -7.40 3.44 -3.12
CA ASP A 40 -7.49 2.54 -4.27
C ASP A 40 -6.36 2.85 -5.25
N PHE A 41 -5.73 1.81 -5.76
CA PHE A 41 -4.65 1.88 -6.73
C PHE A 41 -5.03 1.10 -7.98
N PHE A 42 -4.92 1.76 -9.14
CA PHE A 42 -5.12 1.16 -10.45
C PHE A 42 -3.83 1.23 -11.25
N LEU A 43 -3.13 0.12 -11.38
CA LEU A 43 -1.96 0.01 -12.25
C LEU A 43 -2.40 0.01 -13.72
N PRO A 44 -1.46 0.26 -14.66
CA PRO A 44 -1.73 0.09 -16.08
C PRO A 44 -2.36 -1.27 -16.41
N ARG A 45 -3.24 -1.29 -17.41
CA ARG A 45 -3.80 -2.54 -17.93
C ARG A 45 -2.68 -3.47 -18.38
N GLY A 46 -2.81 -4.76 -18.05
CA GLY A 46 -1.77 -5.76 -18.31
C GLY A 46 -0.79 -5.95 -17.15
N SER A 47 -0.81 -5.10 -16.12
CA SER A 47 -0.09 -5.38 -14.88
C SER A 47 -0.58 -6.67 -14.23
N SER A 48 0.37 -7.48 -13.81
CA SER A 48 0.15 -8.75 -13.13
C SER A 48 -0.28 -8.53 -11.68
N HIS A 49 -0.95 -9.56 -11.12
CA HIS A 49 -1.26 -9.58 -9.69
C HIS A 49 -0.03 -9.40 -8.79
N ARG A 50 1.16 -9.83 -9.23
CA ARG A 50 2.40 -9.71 -8.45
C ARG A 50 2.87 -8.26 -8.38
N GLU A 51 2.77 -7.52 -9.49
CA GLU A 51 3.11 -6.09 -9.52
C GLU A 51 2.16 -5.28 -8.63
N THR A 52 0.85 -5.54 -8.71
CA THR A 52 -0.14 -4.91 -7.84
C THR A 52 0.16 -5.23 -6.36
N SER A 53 0.41 -6.50 -6.03
CA SER A 53 0.72 -6.91 -4.65
C SER A 53 1.98 -6.23 -4.13
N ALA A 54 3.05 -6.19 -4.92
CA ALA A 54 4.31 -5.56 -4.52
C ALA A 54 4.14 -4.07 -4.23
N MET A 55 3.37 -3.37 -5.05
CA MET A 55 3.04 -1.96 -4.81
C MET A 55 2.19 -1.79 -3.54
N LEU A 56 1.16 -2.60 -3.33
CA LEU A 56 0.34 -2.55 -2.11
C LEU A 56 1.19 -2.76 -0.85
N TYR A 57 2.10 -3.74 -0.85
CA TYR A 57 2.99 -3.97 0.29
C TYR A 57 3.96 -2.82 0.52
N THR A 58 4.50 -2.24 -0.55
CA THR A 58 5.40 -1.08 -0.44
C THR A 58 4.68 0.12 0.15
N PHE A 59 3.45 0.39 -0.30
CA PHE A 59 2.64 1.47 0.24
C PHE A 59 2.22 1.20 1.69
N ALA A 60 1.71 0.00 1.99
CA ALA A 60 1.31 -0.40 3.33
C ALA A 60 2.47 -0.30 4.33
N ALA A 61 3.67 -0.77 3.95
CA ALA A 61 4.86 -0.60 4.79
C ALA A 61 5.18 0.87 5.07
N SER A 62 5.01 1.75 4.07
CA SER A 62 5.23 3.20 4.25
C SER A 62 4.19 3.84 5.17
N VAL A 63 2.94 3.35 5.14
CA VAL A 63 1.88 3.76 6.06
C VAL A 63 2.21 3.28 7.47
N GLU A 64 2.52 1.99 7.65
CA GLU A 64 2.90 1.41 8.96
C GLU A 64 4.04 2.18 9.63
N LEU A 65 5.11 2.50 8.88
CA LEU A 65 6.26 3.24 9.41
C LEU A 65 5.93 4.69 9.80
N ARG A 66 4.83 5.25 9.31
CA ARG A 66 4.40 6.64 9.59
C ARG A 66 3.23 6.70 10.56
N THR A 67 2.56 5.58 10.85
CA THR A 67 1.48 5.50 11.83
C THR A 67 2.06 5.82 13.22
N PRO A 68 1.55 6.87 13.91
CA PRO A 68 1.99 7.18 15.27
C PRO A 68 1.66 6.03 16.22
N THR A 69 2.55 5.73 17.19
CA THR A 69 2.33 4.65 18.18
C THR A 69 1.10 4.86 19.07
N SER A 70 0.60 6.10 19.16
CA SER A 70 -0.67 6.43 19.83
C SER A 70 -1.90 5.96 19.05
N GLU A 71 -1.79 5.82 17.74
CA GLU A 71 -2.82 5.30 16.87
C GLU A 71 -2.68 3.79 16.76
N ARG A 72 -3.76 3.05 17.05
CA ARG A 72 -3.75 1.58 17.07
C ARG A 72 -4.41 1.00 15.82
N TRP A 73 -4.29 1.71 14.71
CA TRP A 73 -4.89 1.33 13.44
C TRP A 73 -4.19 0.08 12.89
N ILE A 74 -4.95 -0.76 12.19
CA ILE A 74 -4.39 -1.89 11.45
C ILE A 74 -4.38 -1.51 9.98
N VAL A 75 -3.22 -1.56 9.33
CA VAL A 75 -3.09 -1.34 7.88
C VAL A 75 -3.42 -2.64 7.17
N GLN A 76 -4.46 -2.61 6.34
CA GLN A 76 -4.90 -3.76 5.56
C GLN A 76 -4.61 -3.55 4.08
N THR A 77 -4.25 -4.62 3.40
CA THR A 77 -4.13 -4.66 1.94
C THR A 77 -5.16 -5.62 1.37
N GLU A 78 -5.88 -5.19 0.35
CA GLU A 78 -6.86 -6.01 -0.36
C GLU A 78 -6.55 -5.98 -1.86
N ARG A 79 -6.62 -7.16 -2.48
CA ARG A 79 -6.59 -7.29 -3.94
C ARG A 79 -8.01 -7.41 -4.40
N LEU A 80 -8.38 -6.61 -5.38
CA LEU A 80 -9.74 -6.59 -5.91
C LEU A 80 -9.81 -7.48 -7.16
N GLU A 81 -11.00 -7.59 -7.72
CA GLU A 81 -11.31 -8.55 -8.78
C GLU A 81 -10.40 -8.37 -10.00
N GLU A 82 -10.13 -7.12 -10.38
CA GLU A 82 -9.21 -6.80 -11.47
C GLU A 82 -7.75 -6.93 -11.02
N ALA A 83 -6.91 -7.58 -11.84
CA ALA A 83 -5.52 -7.87 -11.48
C ALA A 83 -4.65 -6.63 -11.20
N ASN A 84 -4.99 -5.52 -11.83
CA ASN A 84 -4.33 -4.22 -11.69
C ASN A 84 -4.99 -3.32 -10.63
N HIS A 85 -6.02 -3.79 -9.92
CA HIS A 85 -6.72 -3.03 -8.89
C HIS A 85 -6.41 -3.58 -7.49
N GLY A 86 -5.93 -2.70 -6.62
CA GLY A 86 -5.67 -3.01 -5.23
C GLY A 86 -6.11 -1.88 -4.31
N ARG A 87 -6.29 -2.20 -3.03
CA ARG A 87 -6.67 -1.24 -2.00
C ARG A 87 -5.79 -1.37 -0.77
N VAL A 88 -5.47 -0.25 -0.16
CA VAL A 88 -4.99 -0.17 1.22
C VAL A 88 -6.00 0.60 2.05
N TYR A 89 -6.38 0.08 3.20
CA TYR A 89 -7.32 0.76 4.10
C TYR A 89 -6.88 0.63 5.57
N LEU A 90 -7.37 1.56 6.38
CA LEU A 90 -7.11 1.58 7.81
C LEU A 90 -8.32 1.01 8.56
N GLU A 91 -8.11 -0.06 9.32
CA GLU A 91 -9.06 -0.47 10.34
C GLU A 91 -8.82 0.38 11.59
N LEU A 92 -9.73 1.32 11.81
CA LEU A 92 -9.67 2.26 12.93
C LEU A 92 -10.03 1.57 14.25
N SER A 93 -9.46 2.04 15.35
CA SER A 93 -9.68 1.43 16.66
C SER A 93 -10.97 1.90 17.32
N LYS A 94 -11.28 3.21 17.23
CA LYS A 94 -12.52 3.81 17.77
C LYS A 94 -13.57 3.94 16.68
N GLY A 95 -13.15 4.20 15.45
CA GLY A 95 -14.04 4.38 14.32
C GLY A 95 -14.80 5.71 14.33
N ASP A 96 -14.36 6.67 15.14
CA ASP A 96 -14.98 7.99 15.15
C ASP A 96 -14.47 8.85 13.98
N HIS A 97 -15.23 9.90 13.65
CA HIS A 97 -14.90 10.77 12.51
C HIS A 97 -13.54 11.48 12.68
N ALA A 98 -13.16 11.85 13.90
CA ALA A 98 -11.90 12.54 14.15
C ALA A 98 -10.70 11.62 13.91
N GLU A 99 -10.78 10.37 14.36
CA GLU A 99 -9.81 9.33 14.05
C GLU A 99 -9.73 9.08 12.55
N ALA A 100 -10.88 8.98 11.87
CA ALA A 100 -10.90 8.78 10.42
C ALA A 100 -10.21 9.92 9.66
N MET A 101 -10.41 11.18 10.07
CA MET A 101 -9.75 12.32 9.43
C MET A 101 -8.23 12.33 9.66
N ARG A 102 -7.75 11.86 10.82
CA ARG A 102 -6.30 11.65 11.03
C ARG A 102 -5.77 10.54 10.14
N GLY A 103 -6.52 9.45 9.97
CA GLY A 103 -6.19 8.38 9.03
C GLY A 103 -6.12 8.86 7.57
N MET A 104 -7.09 9.66 7.13
CA MET A 104 -7.08 10.30 5.81
C MET A 104 -5.85 11.19 5.60
N ALA A 105 -5.50 11.99 6.61
CA ALA A 105 -4.32 12.86 6.56
C ALA A 105 -3.02 12.04 6.46
N LEU A 106 -2.92 10.93 7.20
CA LEU A 106 -1.78 10.01 7.10
C LEU A 106 -1.67 9.45 5.68
N LEU A 107 -2.74 8.83 5.15
CA LEU A 107 -2.75 8.23 3.82
C LEU A 107 -2.35 9.25 2.74
N ASN A 108 -2.88 10.47 2.79
CA ASN A 108 -2.52 11.56 1.88
C ASN A 108 -1.04 11.93 1.96
N ALA A 109 -0.44 11.91 3.15
CA ALA A 109 0.98 12.25 3.34
C ALA A 109 1.94 11.16 2.81
N VAL A 110 1.46 9.93 2.61
CA VAL A 110 2.23 8.80 2.08
C VAL A 110 2.06 8.64 0.56
N LEU A 111 1.08 9.31 -0.05
CA LEU A 111 0.85 9.20 -1.49
C LEU A 111 2.13 9.55 -2.28
N PRO A 112 2.47 8.75 -3.32
CA PRO A 112 3.55 9.10 -4.22
C PRO A 112 3.25 10.45 -4.89
N ARG A 113 4.24 11.34 -4.90
CA ARG A 113 4.16 12.69 -5.48
C ARG A 113 4.81 12.74 -6.85
#